data_AF-C6WGB3-F1
#
_entry.id   AF-C6WGB3-F1
#
_cell.length_a   1.000
_cell.length_b   1.000
_cell.length_c   1.000
_cell.angle_alpha   90.00
_cell.angle_beta   90.00
_cell.angle_gamma   90.00
#
_symmetry.space_group_name_H-M   'P 1'
#
loop_
_entity.id
_entity.type
_entity.pdbx_description
1 polymer ?
#
loop_
_entity_poly.entity_id
_entity_poly.type
_entity_poly.pdbx_seq_one_letter_code
_entity_poly.pdbx_strand_id
1 'polypeptide(L)'
;MWKLLTALVPLTLLLWGLSGYPLALLGAVLGAFACLALLVLGQVLGALALSVRVSQLTIGVGSELKTWNGEGRRVVLRSIPLLFTVILTSVKSPVRPRLWGTALTAVLLTAAAVTAAWFAASNPLARGFAVAGTAVLVNALVPRRGAGLTSMGWFLFALPRLSGRPLAELEATPAVNRAVTALESGDLDEAERIADELVAAHPDLLVAVGSKTGVLTLRGKHAEALKLVSGLVGRPDLNQRDMAFLMAEMASTTANAVEAGMLPAEVGLGAAQRALDGAIQLGFPSYRCSGVVAQLSLITGDVETALQMARQAAEVSESSLSRADALASVARAHMAAGDNAAAREALAEAEQLAGWSPRVAETSARLNIA
;
A
#
# COMPACT_ATOMS: atom_id res chain seq x y z
N MET A 1 -16.31 3.52 6.23
CA MET A 1 -17.41 3.72 5.27
C MET A 1 -18.76 3.30 5.86
N TRP A 2 -18.90 2.06 6.38
CA TRP A 2 -20.15 1.56 6.96
C TRP A 2 -20.72 2.43 8.09
N LYS A 3 -19.88 2.94 9.01
CA LYS A 3 -20.26 3.85 10.10
C LYS A 3 -20.82 5.21 9.63
N LEU A 4 -20.38 5.70 8.46
CA LEU A 4 -20.89 6.94 7.87
C LEU A 4 -22.25 6.71 7.20
N LEU A 5 -22.40 5.60 6.47
CA LEU A 5 -23.67 5.23 5.83
C LEU A 5 -24.77 4.92 6.87
N THR A 6 -24.41 4.25 7.98
CA THR A 6 -25.36 3.99 9.08
C THR A 6 -25.75 5.24 9.85
N ALA A 7 -24.88 6.27 9.95
CA ALA A 7 -25.22 7.55 10.56
C ALA A 7 -26.08 8.46 9.66
N LEU A 8 -26.03 8.28 8.34
CA LEU A 8 -26.82 9.05 7.36
C LEU A 8 -28.31 8.69 7.39
N VAL A 9 -28.66 7.44 7.70
CA VAL A 9 -30.06 6.97 7.80
C VAL A 9 -30.86 7.72 8.90
N PRO A 10 -30.41 7.79 10.17
CA PRO A 10 -31.13 8.54 11.19
C PRO A 10 -31.09 10.05 10.93
N LEU A 11 -30.00 10.62 10.37
CA LEU A 11 -29.91 12.05 10.07
C LEU A 11 -30.93 12.47 9.00
N THR A 12 -31.10 11.64 7.97
CA THR A 12 -32.10 11.88 6.90
C THR A 12 -33.53 11.68 7.38
N LEU A 13 -33.77 10.69 8.26
CA LEU A 13 -35.08 10.47 8.89
C LEU A 13 -35.47 11.60 9.87
N LEU A 14 -34.52 12.03 10.71
CA LEU A 14 -34.75 12.96 11.81
C LEU A 14 -35.00 14.39 11.32
N LEU A 15 -34.43 14.76 10.18
CA LEU A 15 -34.65 16.10 9.66
C LEU A 15 -36.04 16.22 9.00
N TRP A 16 -36.58 15.20 8.29
CA TRP A 16 -37.39 15.50 7.09
C TRP A 16 -38.70 14.76 6.80
N GLY A 17 -39.16 13.88 7.67
CA GLY A 17 -40.45 13.21 7.45
C GLY A 17 -40.49 12.25 6.25
N LEU A 18 -41.60 11.52 6.13
CA LEU A 18 -41.68 10.28 5.35
C LEU A 18 -41.79 10.46 3.82
N SER A 19 -42.30 11.60 3.34
CA SER A 19 -42.70 11.75 1.93
C SER A 19 -41.56 12.02 0.93
N GLY A 20 -40.42 12.56 1.39
CA GLY A 20 -39.23 12.82 0.56
C GLY A 20 -38.06 11.87 0.80
N TYR A 21 -38.23 10.91 1.72
CA TYR A 21 -37.18 10.05 2.22
C TYR A 21 -36.45 9.20 1.15
N PRO A 22 -37.13 8.49 0.22
CA PRO A 22 -36.43 7.61 -0.72
C PRO A 22 -35.54 8.39 -1.69
N LEU A 23 -35.98 9.56 -2.15
CA LEU A 23 -35.20 10.46 -3.01
C LEU A 23 -34.01 11.06 -2.26
N ALA A 24 -34.19 11.47 -1.00
CA ALA A 24 -33.10 11.97 -0.18
C ALA A 24 -32.06 10.87 0.12
N LEU A 25 -32.49 9.64 0.39
CA LEU A 25 -31.60 8.51 0.62
C LEU A 25 -30.80 8.17 -0.64
N LEU A 26 -31.47 8.10 -1.80
CA LEU A 26 -30.79 7.92 -3.09
C LEU A 26 -29.77 9.03 -3.34
N GLY A 27 -30.14 10.29 -3.08
CA GLY A 27 -29.26 11.44 -3.16
C GLY A 27 -28.04 11.31 -2.26
N ALA A 28 -28.23 10.84 -1.03
CA ALA A 28 -27.14 10.62 -0.07
C ALA A 28 -26.17 9.52 -0.54
N VAL A 29 -26.68 8.42 -1.08
CA VAL A 29 -25.83 7.35 -1.65
C VAL A 29 -25.02 7.90 -2.82
N LEU A 30 -25.68 8.57 -3.77
CA LEU A 30 -25.01 9.18 -4.92
C LEU A 30 -23.98 10.23 -4.50
N GLY A 31 -24.31 11.09 -3.52
CA GLY A 31 -23.41 12.11 -2.98
C GLY A 31 -22.18 11.53 -2.31
N ALA A 32 -22.35 10.46 -1.52
CA ALA A 32 -21.23 9.79 -0.89
C ALA A 32 -20.24 9.23 -1.92
N PHE A 33 -20.73 8.46 -2.90
CA PHE A 33 -19.89 7.87 -3.94
C PHE A 33 -19.29 8.93 -4.87
N ALA A 34 -20.07 9.90 -5.32
CA ALA A 34 -19.58 10.98 -6.19
C ALA A 34 -18.50 11.81 -5.49
N CYS A 35 -18.68 12.17 -4.22
CA CYS A 35 -17.67 12.95 -3.48
C CYS A 35 -16.40 12.14 -3.20
N LEU A 36 -16.50 10.84 -2.93
CA LEU A 36 -15.34 9.95 -2.84
C LEU A 36 -14.59 9.87 -4.18
N ALA A 37 -15.31 9.72 -5.29
CA ALA A 37 -14.72 9.72 -6.63
C ALA A 37 -14.06 11.07 -6.95
N LEU A 38 -14.70 12.19 -6.64
CA LEU A 38 -14.15 13.53 -6.84
C LEU A 38 -12.88 13.79 -6.02
N LEU A 39 -12.79 13.25 -4.80
CA LEU A 39 -11.56 13.34 -4.01
C LEU A 39 -10.39 12.65 -4.73
N VAL A 40 -10.63 11.46 -5.29
CA VAL A 40 -9.59 10.71 -6.01
C VAL A 40 -9.28 11.34 -7.36
N LEU A 41 -10.29 11.79 -8.11
CA LEU A 41 -10.10 12.51 -9.36
C LEU A 41 -9.30 13.79 -9.14
N GLY A 42 -9.62 14.57 -8.11
CA GLY A 42 -8.88 15.77 -7.78
C GLY A 42 -7.45 15.48 -7.31
N GLN A 43 -7.19 14.33 -6.65
CA GLN A 43 -5.83 13.86 -6.39
C GLN A 43 -5.07 13.55 -7.69
N VAL A 44 -5.70 12.86 -8.63
CA VAL A 44 -5.08 12.54 -9.93
C VAL A 44 -4.79 13.82 -10.70
N LEU A 45 -5.75 14.74 -10.78
CA LEU A 45 -5.59 16.03 -11.45
C LEU A 45 -4.48 16.88 -10.79
N GLY A 46 -4.48 16.97 -9.45
CA GLY A 46 -3.43 17.67 -8.71
C GLY A 46 -2.05 17.02 -8.91
N ALA A 47 -1.99 15.69 -8.94
CA ALA A 47 -0.76 14.95 -9.18
C ALA A 47 -0.20 15.21 -10.58
N LEU A 48 -1.06 15.22 -11.61
CA LEU A 48 -0.68 15.57 -12.98
C LEU A 48 -0.17 17.02 -13.07
N ALA A 49 -0.89 17.97 -12.46
CA ALA A 49 -0.53 19.39 -12.49
C ALA A 49 0.78 19.69 -11.73
N LEU A 50 1.05 18.99 -10.63
CA LEU A 50 2.19 19.25 -9.73
C LEU A 50 3.34 18.24 -9.92
N SER A 51 3.27 17.40 -10.95
CA SER A 51 4.24 16.35 -11.26
C SER A 51 4.52 15.41 -10.08
N VAL A 52 3.47 14.99 -9.38
CA VAL A 52 3.48 13.86 -8.44
C VAL A 52 3.17 12.59 -9.24
N ARG A 53 3.90 11.51 -8.99
CA ARG A 53 3.65 10.24 -9.69
C ARG A 53 2.41 9.58 -9.09
N VAL A 54 1.50 9.15 -9.96
CA VAL A 54 0.46 8.18 -9.62
C VAL A 54 1.07 6.79 -9.85
N SER A 55 1.48 6.11 -8.79
CA SER A 55 2.08 4.78 -8.89
C SER A 55 1.04 3.70 -9.10
N GLN A 56 -0.14 3.85 -8.47
CA GLN A 56 -1.23 2.90 -8.58
C GLN A 56 -2.59 3.59 -8.63
N LEU A 57 -3.46 3.11 -9.52
CA LEU A 57 -4.88 3.45 -9.58
C LEU A 57 -5.70 2.17 -9.57
N THR A 58 -6.43 1.94 -8.48
CA THR A 58 -7.36 0.83 -8.36
C THR A 58 -8.78 1.34 -8.57
N ILE A 59 -9.47 0.77 -9.55
CA ILE A 59 -10.86 1.04 -9.91
C ILE A 59 -11.69 -0.16 -9.44
N GLY A 60 -12.32 -0.01 -8.28
CA GLY A 60 -13.31 -0.92 -7.73
C GLY A 60 -12.87 -1.69 -6.49
N VAL A 61 -13.73 -2.63 -6.09
CA VAL A 61 -13.55 -3.57 -4.97
C VAL A 61 -13.87 -4.98 -5.47
N GLY A 62 -13.31 -6.00 -4.81
CA GLY A 62 -13.49 -7.41 -5.18
C GLY A 62 -12.31 -7.96 -5.97
N SER A 63 -12.54 -9.05 -6.69
CA SER A 63 -11.53 -9.73 -7.50
C SER A 63 -10.98 -8.84 -8.62
N GLU A 64 -9.71 -9.03 -8.94
CA GLU A 64 -9.04 -8.39 -10.08
C GLU A 64 -9.63 -8.94 -11.39
N LEU A 65 -10.13 -8.04 -12.25
CA LEU A 65 -10.59 -8.38 -13.59
C LEU A 65 -9.49 -8.20 -14.63
N LYS A 66 -8.73 -7.11 -14.50
CA LYS A 66 -7.68 -6.74 -15.43
C LYS A 66 -6.68 -5.81 -14.77
N THR A 67 -5.41 -6.03 -15.05
CA THR A 67 -4.31 -5.14 -14.65
C THR A 67 -3.58 -4.66 -15.88
N TRP A 68 -3.27 -3.36 -15.90
CA TRP A 68 -2.34 -2.77 -16.85
C TRP A 68 -1.11 -2.30 -16.08
N ASN A 69 0.03 -2.92 -16.38
CA ASN A 69 1.33 -2.52 -15.85
C ASN A 69 2.05 -1.69 -16.93
N GLY A 70 2.49 -0.50 -16.56
CA GLY A 70 3.40 0.34 -17.35
C GLY A 70 4.57 0.82 -16.49
N GLU A 71 5.46 1.65 -17.04
CA GLU A 71 6.68 2.12 -16.34
C GLU A 71 6.35 2.84 -15.01
N GLY A 72 6.43 2.05 -13.93
CA GLY A 72 5.89 2.28 -12.58
C GLY A 72 4.55 3.03 -12.54
N ARG A 73 3.60 2.53 -13.32
CA ARG A 73 2.17 2.81 -13.16
C ARG A 73 1.43 1.49 -13.20
N ARG A 74 0.61 1.24 -12.19
CA ARG A 74 -0.28 0.07 -12.15
C ARG A 74 -1.72 0.52 -12.12
N VAL A 75 -2.50 0.13 -13.12
CA VAL A 75 -3.96 0.36 -13.14
C VAL A 75 -4.64 -0.99 -12.95
N VAL A 76 -5.51 -1.09 -11.94
CA VAL A 76 -6.21 -2.33 -11.59
C VAL A 76 -7.71 -2.09 -11.70
N LEU A 77 -8.39 -2.87 -12.54
CA LEU A 77 -9.85 -2.91 -12.60
C LEU A 77 -10.35 -4.11 -11.79
N ARG A 78 -11.29 -3.85 -10.87
CA ARG A 78 -11.91 -4.86 -10.00
C ARG A 78 -13.39 -5.05 -10.35
N SER A 79 -13.96 -6.16 -9.88
CA SER A 79 -15.32 -6.60 -10.23
C SER A 79 -16.44 -5.62 -9.87
N ILE A 80 -16.26 -4.80 -8.81
CA ILE A 80 -17.25 -3.80 -8.39
C ILE A 80 -16.65 -2.39 -8.55
N PRO A 81 -16.88 -1.66 -9.67
CA PRO A 81 -16.21 -0.40 -9.99
C PRO A 81 -16.81 0.82 -9.26
N LEU A 82 -17.06 0.70 -7.95
CA LEU A 82 -17.72 1.75 -7.15
C LEU A 82 -16.76 2.64 -6.36
N LEU A 83 -15.54 2.17 -6.10
CA LEU A 83 -14.55 2.91 -5.32
C LEU A 83 -13.27 3.11 -6.12
N PHE A 84 -12.63 4.24 -5.93
CA PHE A 84 -11.33 4.53 -6.50
C PHE A 84 -10.33 4.63 -5.37
N THR A 85 -9.16 4.03 -5.57
CA THR A 85 -8.02 4.19 -4.66
C THR A 85 -6.82 4.58 -5.49
N VAL A 86 -6.10 5.61 -5.04
CA VAL A 86 -4.89 6.08 -5.70
C VAL A 86 -3.72 6.07 -4.72
N ILE A 87 -2.56 5.64 -5.20
CA ILE A 87 -1.29 5.74 -4.48
C ILE A 87 -0.44 6.80 -5.18
N LEU A 88 0.03 7.76 -4.40
CA LEU A 88 0.79 8.90 -4.88
C LEU A 88 2.18 8.88 -4.26
N THR A 89 3.19 9.17 -5.09
CA THR A 89 4.59 9.25 -4.66
C THR A 89 5.24 10.47 -5.31
N SER A 90 5.94 11.28 -4.51
CA SER A 90 6.65 12.43 -5.06
C SER A 90 7.97 11.99 -5.70
N VAL A 91 8.14 12.30 -6.98
CA VAL A 91 9.35 11.96 -7.75
C VAL A 91 10.29 13.15 -7.93
N LYS A 92 9.88 14.35 -7.53
CA LYS A 92 10.66 15.59 -7.68
C LYS A 92 10.59 16.45 -6.42
N SER A 93 11.67 17.18 -6.17
CA SER A 93 11.70 18.26 -5.18
C SER A 93 11.09 19.55 -5.74
N PRO A 94 10.55 20.46 -4.90
CA PRO A 94 10.28 20.29 -3.47
C PRO A 94 9.04 19.40 -3.24
N VAL A 95 9.15 18.39 -2.36
CA VAL A 95 8.10 17.36 -2.14
C VAL A 95 6.87 17.93 -1.45
N ARG A 96 7.07 18.73 -0.40
CA ARG A 96 6.02 19.27 0.46
C ARG A 96 4.94 20.07 -0.30
N PRO A 97 5.26 21.13 -1.07
CA PRO A 97 4.23 21.92 -1.75
C PRO A 97 3.51 21.13 -2.84
N ARG A 98 4.17 20.15 -3.46
CA ARG A 98 3.54 19.28 -4.47
C ARG A 98 2.47 18.39 -3.85
N LEU A 99 2.78 17.69 -2.76
CA LEU A 99 1.81 16.83 -2.06
C LEU A 99 0.68 17.65 -1.42
N TRP A 100 1.02 18.80 -0.82
CA TRP A 100 0.03 19.72 -0.27
C TRP A 100 -0.92 20.24 -1.35
N GLY A 101 -0.39 20.70 -2.48
CA GLY A 101 -1.19 21.19 -3.60
C GLY A 101 -2.08 20.10 -4.20
N THR A 102 -1.60 18.86 -4.29
CA THR A 102 -2.43 17.74 -4.76
C THR A 102 -3.62 17.48 -3.83
N ALA A 103 -3.40 17.51 -2.51
CA ALA A 103 -4.49 17.38 -1.54
C ALA A 103 -5.46 18.58 -1.60
N LEU A 104 -4.94 19.79 -1.86
CA LEU A 104 -5.76 20.99 -2.02
C LEU A 104 -6.68 20.89 -3.24
N THR A 105 -6.16 20.46 -4.40
CA THR A 105 -6.95 20.25 -5.61
C THR A 105 -8.10 19.28 -5.37
N ALA A 106 -7.83 18.16 -4.67
CA ALA A 106 -8.85 17.19 -4.28
C ALA A 106 -9.97 17.80 -3.42
N VAL A 107 -9.59 18.55 -2.38
CA VAL A 107 -10.56 19.17 -1.46
C VAL A 107 -11.36 20.27 -2.14
N LEU A 108 -10.73 21.13 -2.95
CA LEU A 108 -11.42 22.22 -3.66
C LEU A 108 -12.43 21.70 -4.68
N LEU A 109 -12.06 20.67 -5.44
CA LEU A 109 -12.96 20.05 -6.42
C LEU A 109 -14.20 19.46 -5.74
N THR A 110 -14.00 18.70 -4.65
CA THR A 110 -15.10 18.11 -3.89
C THR A 110 -15.94 19.18 -3.18
N ALA A 111 -15.32 20.22 -2.62
CA ALA A 111 -16.01 21.33 -1.98
C ALA A 111 -16.90 22.08 -2.98
N ALA A 112 -16.41 22.37 -4.19
CA ALA A 112 -17.20 23.02 -5.24
C ALA A 112 -18.45 22.22 -5.60
N ALA A 113 -18.34 20.89 -5.74
CA ALA A 113 -19.48 20.02 -6.01
C ALA A 113 -20.50 19.99 -4.86
N VAL A 114 -20.03 19.91 -3.60
CA VAL A 114 -20.89 19.96 -2.41
C VAL A 114 -21.60 21.31 -2.30
N THR A 115 -20.90 22.42 -2.56
CA THR A 115 -21.48 23.77 -2.57
C THR A 115 -22.54 23.91 -3.65
N ALA A 116 -22.29 23.42 -4.87
CA ALA A 116 -23.28 23.41 -5.95
C ALA A 116 -24.54 22.61 -5.57
N ALA A 117 -24.37 21.45 -4.90
CA ALA A 117 -25.49 20.65 -4.42
C ALA A 117 -26.31 21.38 -3.33
N TRP A 118 -25.66 22.15 -2.46
CA TRP A 118 -26.35 23.01 -1.49
C TRP A 118 -27.17 24.13 -2.14
N PHE A 119 -26.70 24.70 -3.26
CA PHE A 119 -27.52 25.66 -4.02
C PHE A 119 -28.76 25.01 -4.67
N ALA A 120 -28.65 23.74 -5.07
CA ALA A 120 -29.76 22.96 -5.61
C ALA A 120 -30.63 22.27 -4.53
N ALA A 121 -30.39 22.57 -3.25
CA ALA A 121 -30.98 21.87 -2.12
C ALA A 121 -32.52 21.92 -2.06
N SER A 122 -33.19 22.80 -2.78
CA SER A 122 -34.67 22.77 -2.86
C SER A 122 -35.20 21.39 -3.30
N ASN A 123 -34.43 20.63 -4.10
CA ASN A 123 -34.71 19.24 -4.47
C ASN A 123 -34.24 18.24 -3.38
N PRO A 124 -35.10 17.30 -2.90
CA PRO A 124 -34.74 16.27 -1.92
C PRO A 124 -33.52 15.40 -2.29
N LEU A 125 -33.29 15.15 -3.58
CA LEU A 125 -32.12 14.43 -4.08
C LEU A 125 -30.83 15.24 -3.86
N ALA A 126 -30.83 16.51 -4.27
CA ALA A 126 -29.67 17.41 -4.19
C ALA A 126 -29.30 17.76 -2.74
N ARG A 127 -30.30 18.16 -1.95
CA ARG A 127 -30.64 17.44 -0.73
C ARG A 127 -29.64 16.51 -0.04
N GLY A 128 -30.00 15.22 -0.10
CA GLY A 128 -29.23 14.13 0.45
C GLY A 128 -27.81 14.08 -0.09
N PHE A 129 -27.61 14.42 -1.37
CA PHE A 129 -26.27 14.53 -1.97
C PHE A 129 -25.39 15.51 -1.19
N ALA A 130 -25.90 16.72 -0.92
CA ALA A 130 -25.17 17.77 -0.21
C ALA A 130 -24.83 17.35 1.23
N VAL A 131 -25.77 16.71 1.94
CA VAL A 131 -25.55 16.21 3.31
C VAL A 131 -24.46 15.12 3.33
N ALA A 132 -24.59 14.08 2.50
CA ALA A 132 -23.63 12.99 2.46
C ALA A 132 -22.25 13.46 1.93
N GLY A 133 -22.23 14.32 0.92
CA GLY A 133 -21.03 14.92 0.39
C GLY A 133 -20.29 15.78 1.42
N THR A 134 -21.03 16.58 2.20
CA THR A 134 -20.48 17.33 3.34
C THR A 134 -19.87 16.39 4.37
N ALA A 135 -20.54 15.30 4.72
CA ALA A 135 -20.00 14.30 5.66
C ALA A 135 -18.71 13.65 5.14
N VAL A 136 -18.65 13.30 3.85
CA VAL A 136 -17.43 12.77 3.20
C VAL A 136 -16.29 13.80 3.26
N LEU A 137 -16.57 15.05 2.88
CA LEU A 137 -15.59 16.14 2.87
C LEU A 137 -15.03 16.41 4.27
N VAL A 138 -15.90 16.55 5.27
CA VAL A 138 -15.50 16.75 6.67
C VAL A 138 -14.65 15.58 7.15
N ASN A 139 -15.07 14.34 6.90
CA ASN A 139 -14.29 13.15 7.28
C ASN A 139 -12.91 13.09 6.57
N ALA A 140 -12.81 13.56 5.32
CA ALA A 140 -11.55 13.64 4.58
C ALA A 140 -10.61 14.71 5.16
N LEU A 141 -11.16 15.79 5.71
CA LEU A 141 -10.43 16.89 6.35
C LEU A 141 -9.95 16.57 7.78
N VAL A 142 -10.44 15.50 8.42
CA VAL A 142 -9.91 15.06 9.72
C VAL A 142 -8.47 14.57 9.55
N PRO A 143 -7.46 15.21 10.17
CA PRO A 143 -6.05 14.86 9.99
C PRO A 143 -5.74 13.51 10.62
N ARG A 144 -5.45 12.51 9.78
CA ARG A 144 -5.13 11.14 10.17
C ARG A 144 -3.96 10.63 9.33
N ARG A 145 -2.98 10.03 9.99
CA ARG A 145 -1.86 9.33 9.34
C ARG A 145 -1.59 8.05 10.09
N GLY A 146 -1.81 6.93 9.43
CA GLY A 146 -1.48 5.59 9.90
C GLY A 146 -0.62 4.84 8.89
N ALA A 147 -0.40 3.55 9.12
CA ALA A 147 0.33 2.71 8.19
C ALA A 147 -0.46 2.42 6.90
N GLY A 148 -1.79 2.30 6.99
CA GLY A 148 -2.66 2.00 5.83
C GLY A 148 -3.32 3.20 5.15
N LEU A 149 -3.29 4.39 5.75
CA LEU A 149 -4.00 5.56 5.22
C LEU A 149 -3.39 6.88 5.68
N THR A 150 -3.30 7.84 4.77
CA THR A 150 -3.05 9.26 5.09
C THR A 150 -4.21 10.08 4.53
N SER A 151 -4.89 10.85 5.38
CA SER A 151 -6.05 11.65 4.98
C SER A 151 -5.64 12.97 4.30
N MET A 152 -6.56 13.55 3.51
CA MET A 152 -6.37 14.89 2.93
C MET A 152 -6.13 15.94 4.01
N GLY A 153 -6.85 15.84 5.13
CA GLY A 153 -6.66 16.71 6.29
C GLY A 153 -5.23 16.68 6.83
N TRP A 154 -4.58 15.51 6.82
CA TRP A 154 -3.19 15.44 7.25
C TRP A 154 -2.28 16.19 6.28
N PHE A 155 -2.46 15.99 4.97
CA PHE A 155 -1.71 16.73 3.95
C PHE A 155 -1.95 18.24 4.00
N LEU A 156 -3.16 18.70 4.33
CA LEU A 156 -3.46 20.14 4.36
C LEU A 156 -3.04 20.82 5.66
N PHE A 157 -3.21 20.17 6.81
CA PHE A 157 -3.07 20.81 8.12
C PHE A 157 -1.84 20.36 8.92
N ALA A 158 -1.36 19.14 8.71
CA ALA A 158 -0.21 18.60 9.45
C ALA A 158 1.09 18.71 8.64
N LEU A 159 1.06 18.39 7.34
CA LEU A 159 2.25 18.43 6.48
C LEU A 159 2.97 19.81 6.46
N PRO A 160 2.29 20.97 6.41
CA PRO A 160 2.99 22.25 6.46
C PRO A 160 3.77 22.49 7.75
N ARG A 161 3.35 21.85 8.84
CA ARG A 161 3.96 21.94 10.19
C ARG A 161 4.97 20.82 10.45
N LEU A 162 5.18 19.92 9.50
CA LEU A 162 6.09 18.79 9.65
C LEU A 162 7.55 19.29 9.72
N SER A 163 8.31 18.74 10.66
CA SER A 163 9.69 19.09 10.93
C SER A 163 10.48 17.87 11.42
N GLY A 164 11.80 18.01 11.58
CA GLY A 164 12.69 16.97 12.06
C GLY A 164 12.77 15.75 11.12
N ARG A 165 13.04 14.57 11.68
CA ARG A 165 13.17 13.31 10.93
C ARG A 165 12.00 13.07 9.98
N PRO A 166 10.71 13.14 10.38
CA PRO A 166 9.60 12.87 9.46
C PRO A 166 9.56 13.75 8.22
N LEU A 167 10.09 14.98 8.29
CA LEU A 167 10.25 15.84 7.12
C LEU A 167 11.39 15.35 6.23
N ALA A 168 12.55 15.05 6.82
CA ALA A 168 13.70 14.55 6.08
C ALA A 168 13.37 13.22 5.35
N GLU A 169 12.61 12.31 5.98
CA GLU A 169 12.09 11.09 5.33
C GLU A 169 11.25 11.42 4.08
N LEU A 170 10.42 12.47 4.17
CA LEU A 170 9.58 12.91 3.06
C LEU A 170 10.41 13.54 1.94
N GLU A 171 11.44 14.32 2.29
CA GLU A 171 12.32 14.98 1.34
C GLU A 171 13.29 14.00 0.66
N ALA A 172 13.62 12.88 1.31
CA ALA A 172 14.38 11.78 0.73
C ALA A 172 13.58 10.91 -0.26
N THR A 173 12.24 11.02 -0.27
CA THR A 173 11.35 10.16 -1.09
C THR A 173 11.73 10.09 -2.58
N PRO A 174 12.16 11.18 -3.27
CA PRO A 174 12.60 11.08 -4.66
C PRO A 174 13.82 10.15 -4.86
N ALA A 175 14.78 10.16 -3.94
CA ALA A 175 15.95 9.27 -4.02
C ALA A 175 15.58 7.81 -3.71
N VAL A 176 14.73 7.59 -2.70
CA VAL A 176 14.15 6.27 -2.40
C VAL A 176 13.41 5.71 -3.61
N ASN A 177 12.60 6.54 -4.29
CA ASN A 177 11.90 6.11 -5.50
C ASN A 177 12.85 5.72 -6.65
N ARG A 178 14.04 6.34 -6.75
CA ARG A 178 15.06 5.92 -7.73
C ARG A 178 15.65 4.56 -7.34
N ALA A 179 15.97 4.34 -6.07
CA ALA A 179 16.43 3.03 -5.59
C ALA A 179 15.39 1.94 -5.84
N VAL A 180 14.12 2.19 -5.52
CA VAL A 180 13.01 1.26 -5.80
C VAL A 180 12.85 1.00 -7.31
N THR A 181 12.97 2.04 -8.15
CA THR A 181 12.89 1.85 -9.60
C THR A 181 14.03 0.97 -10.12
N ALA A 182 15.26 1.16 -9.63
CA ALA A 182 16.40 0.33 -9.99
C ALA A 182 16.23 -1.13 -9.50
N LEU A 183 15.69 -1.32 -8.29
CA LEU A 183 15.30 -2.64 -7.79
C LEU A 183 14.24 -3.29 -8.68
N GLU A 184 13.20 -2.57 -9.08
CA GLU A 184 12.14 -3.11 -9.96
C GLU A 184 12.67 -3.52 -11.33
N SER A 185 13.68 -2.82 -11.85
CA SER A 185 14.33 -3.16 -13.13
C SER A 185 15.43 -4.22 -13.02
N GLY A 186 15.77 -4.68 -11.81
CA GLY A 186 16.87 -5.62 -11.57
C GLY A 186 18.27 -5.02 -11.66
N ASP A 187 18.39 -3.69 -11.70
CA ASP A 187 19.69 -3.00 -11.65
C ASP A 187 20.14 -2.87 -10.19
N LEU A 188 20.62 -3.99 -9.64
CA LEU A 188 21.02 -4.09 -8.24
C LEU A 188 22.26 -3.25 -7.92
N ASP A 189 23.12 -3.00 -8.90
CA ASP A 189 24.33 -2.18 -8.73
C ASP A 189 23.95 -0.70 -8.55
N GLU A 190 23.07 -0.18 -9.41
CA GLU A 190 22.56 1.19 -9.27
C GLU A 190 21.70 1.34 -8.01
N ALA A 191 20.85 0.36 -7.70
CA ALA A 191 20.06 0.38 -6.47
C ALA A 191 20.93 0.41 -5.22
N GLU A 192 22.00 -0.38 -5.19
CA GLU A 192 22.97 -0.40 -4.10
C GLU A 192 23.71 0.93 -3.96
N ARG A 193 24.19 1.50 -5.07
CA ARG A 193 24.85 2.81 -5.08
C ARG A 193 23.94 3.89 -4.49
N ILE A 194 22.67 3.96 -4.91
CA ILE A 194 21.72 4.96 -4.40
C ILE A 194 21.41 4.71 -2.91
N ALA A 195 21.24 3.45 -2.50
CA ALA A 195 20.97 3.11 -1.11
C ALA A 195 22.16 3.48 -0.19
N ASP A 196 23.39 3.27 -0.65
CA ASP A 196 24.60 3.64 0.09
C ASP A 196 24.77 5.16 0.18
N GLU A 197 24.48 5.90 -0.89
CA GLU A 197 24.43 7.37 -0.85
C GLU A 197 23.38 7.88 0.14
N LEU A 198 22.20 7.24 0.18
CA LEU A 198 21.13 7.59 1.12
C LEU A 198 21.56 7.33 2.57
N VAL A 199 22.11 6.16 2.86
CA VAL A 199 22.56 5.82 4.23
C VAL A 199 23.74 6.70 4.66
N ALA A 200 24.68 7.02 3.76
CA ALA A 200 25.80 7.88 4.08
C ALA A 200 25.36 9.33 4.39
N ALA A 201 24.42 9.87 3.61
CA ALA A 201 23.89 11.21 3.82
C ALA A 201 22.93 11.28 5.02
N HIS A 202 22.20 10.19 5.27
CA HIS A 202 21.05 10.16 6.16
C HIS A 202 20.95 8.84 6.96
N PRO A 203 21.94 8.53 7.82
CA PRO A 203 22.03 7.24 8.51
C PRO A 203 20.88 7.01 9.51
N ASP A 204 20.19 8.08 9.93
CA ASP A 204 19.10 8.04 10.89
C ASP A 204 17.72 7.88 10.26
N LEU A 205 17.59 7.97 8.94
CA LEU A 205 16.32 7.86 8.23
C LEU A 205 15.92 6.41 7.98
N LEU A 206 14.67 6.08 8.35
CA LEU A 206 14.10 4.75 8.16
C LEU A 206 13.98 4.41 6.68
N VAL A 207 13.64 5.36 5.81
CA VAL A 207 13.53 5.09 4.37
C VAL A 207 14.89 4.83 3.71
N ALA A 208 15.97 5.40 4.24
CA ALA A 208 17.33 5.09 3.79
C ALA A 208 17.72 3.67 4.19
N VAL A 209 17.53 3.31 5.46
CA VAL A 209 17.77 1.96 5.95
C VAL A 209 16.90 0.94 5.22
N GLY A 210 15.61 1.21 5.04
CA GLY A 210 14.69 0.35 4.29
C GLY A 210 15.12 0.13 2.83
N SER A 211 15.63 1.17 2.16
CA SER A 211 16.17 1.03 0.80
C SER A 211 17.38 0.09 0.79
N LYS A 212 18.31 0.23 1.76
CA LYS A 212 19.46 -0.67 1.88
C LYS A 212 19.04 -2.10 2.25
N THR A 213 18.07 -2.28 3.14
CA THR A 213 17.51 -3.59 3.49
C THR A 213 16.91 -4.30 2.27
N GLY A 214 16.17 -3.57 1.42
CA GLY A 214 15.64 -4.10 0.16
C GLY A 214 16.73 -4.60 -0.79
N VAL A 215 17.79 -3.80 -0.97
CA VAL A 215 18.98 -4.19 -1.76
C VAL A 215 19.65 -5.44 -1.18
N LEU A 216 19.94 -5.46 0.13
CA LEU A 216 20.58 -6.59 0.78
C LEU A 216 19.75 -7.87 0.63
N THR A 217 18.42 -7.75 0.77
CA THR A 217 17.51 -8.89 0.58
C THR A 217 17.57 -9.45 -0.83
N LEU A 218 17.55 -8.60 -1.87
CA LEU A 218 17.64 -9.04 -3.27
C LEU A 218 19.04 -9.51 -3.66
N ARG A 219 20.07 -9.15 -2.89
CA ARG A 219 21.43 -9.70 -3.01
C ARG A 219 21.62 -11.01 -2.22
N GLY A 220 20.60 -11.52 -1.55
CA GLY A 220 20.68 -12.71 -0.70
C GLY A 220 21.41 -12.49 0.65
N LYS A 221 21.76 -11.24 0.99
CA LYS A 221 22.46 -10.87 2.22
C LYS A 221 21.48 -10.71 3.39
N HIS A 222 20.66 -11.73 3.65
CA HIS A 222 19.55 -11.67 4.61
C HIS A 222 19.98 -11.44 6.06
N ALA A 223 21.15 -11.96 6.46
CA ALA A 223 21.68 -11.74 7.80
C ALA A 223 22.06 -10.26 8.05
N GLU A 224 22.67 -9.61 7.05
CA GLU A 224 23.00 -8.18 7.12
C GLU A 224 21.72 -7.32 7.12
N ALA A 225 20.74 -7.67 6.29
CA ALA A 225 19.43 -7.03 6.27
C ALA A 225 18.76 -7.12 7.66
N LEU A 226 18.70 -8.32 8.25
CA LEU A 226 18.09 -8.54 9.56
C LEU A 226 18.82 -7.75 10.66
N LYS A 227 20.15 -7.69 10.61
CA LYS A 227 20.95 -6.88 11.54
C LYS A 227 20.61 -5.39 11.45
N LEU A 228 20.46 -4.84 10.24
CA LEU A 228 20.09 -3.44 10.06
C LEU A 228 18.72 -3.13 10.65
N VAL A 229 17.71 -3.94 10.32
CA VAL A 229 16.34 -3.70 10.77
C VAL A 229 16.22 -3.90 12.29
N SER A 230 16.83 -4.95 12.85
CA SER A 230 16.82 -5.20 14.29
C SER A 230 17.51 -4.09 15.09
N GLY A 231 18.55 -3.46 14.54
CA GLY A 231 19.23 -2.31 15.14
C GLY A 231 18.36 -1.05 15.27
N LEU A 232 17.23 -0.98 14.57
CA LEU A 232 16.28 0.13 14.68
C LEU A 232 15.25 -0.07 15.81
N VAL A 233 15.10 -1.31 16.30
CA VAL A 233 14.14 -1.63 17.37
C VAL A 233 14.59 -0.96 18.67
N GLY A 234 13.65 -0.28 19.33
CA GLY A 234 13.93 0.43 20.59
C GLY A 234 14.42 1.87 20.43
N ARG A 235 14.55 2.37 19.19
CA ARG A 235 14.78 3.81 18.94
C ARG A 235 13.65 4.66 19.58
N PRO A 236 13.99 5.65 20.42
CA PRO A 236 12.98 6.42 21.18
C PRO A 236 12.23 7.44 20.31
N ASP A 237 12.73 7.76 19.11
CA ASP A 237 12.15 8.72 18.17
C ASP A 237 11.11 8.11 17.21
N LEU A 238 10.80 6.81 17.37
CA LEU A 238 9.83 6.10 16.56
C LEU A 238 8.43 6.27 17.12
N ASN A 239 7.52 6.81 16.31
CA ASN A 239 6.11 6.81 16.63
C ASN A 239 5.48 5.44 16.31
N GLN A 240 4.22 5.25 16.74
CA GLN A 240 3.48 4.00 16.51
C GLN A 240 3.45 3.55 15.04
N ARG A 241 3.27 4.49 14.09
CA ARG A 241 3.25 4.17 12.66
C ARG A 241 4.61 3.65 12.19
N ASP A 242 5.67 4.31 12.60
CA ASP A 242 7.03 3.93 12.20
C ASP A 242 7.39 2.55 12.78
N MET A 243 6.99 2.29 14.02
CA MET A 243 7.13 0.95 14.62
C MET A 243 6.30 -0.11 13.89
N ALA A 244 5.09 0.22 13.41
CA ALA A 244 4.29 -0.72 12.64
C ALA A 244 4.98 -1.15 11.32
N PHE A 245 5.60 -0.21 10.60
CA PHE A 245 6.39 -0.52 9.40
C PHE A 245 7.66 -1.29 9.74
N LEU A 246 8.37 -0.90 10.80
CA LEU A 246 9.58 -1.57 11.24
C LEU A 246 9.31 -3.03 11.61
N MET A 247 8.22 -3.29 12.33
CA MET A 247 7.82 -4.65 12.73
C MET A 247 7.39 -5.50 11.52
N ALA A 248 6.73 -4.91 10.52
CA ALA A 248 6.41 -5.60 9.27
C ALA A 248 7.69 -5.98 8.49
N GLU A 249 8.65 -5.05 8.39
CA GLU A 249 9.95 -5.28 7.76
C GLU A 249 10.77 -6.35 8.50
N MET A 250 10.77 -6.31 9.84
CA MET A 250 11.38 -7.33 10.70
C MET A 250 10.80 -8.71 10.43
N ALA A 251 9.46 -8.82 10.33
CA ALA A 251 8.80 -10.09 10.06
C ALA A 251 9.23 -10.65 8.70
N SER A 252 9.18 -9.82 7.64
CA SER A 252 9.57 -10.21 6.29
C SER A 252 11.05 -10.59 6.20
N THR A 253 11.95 -9.78 6.75
CA THR A 253 13.40 -10.04 6.69
C THR A 253 13.78 -11.29 7.50
N THR A 254 13.12 -11.52 8.64
CA THR A 254 13.32 -12.74 9.44
C THR A 254 12.83 -13.97 8.67
N ALA A 255 11.66 -13.91 8.04
CA ALA A 255 11.13 -15.01 7.22
C ALA A 255 12.06 -15.33 6.04
N ASN A 256 12.59 -14.32 5.35
CA ASN A 256 13.58 -14.49 4.28
C ASN A 256 14.87 -15.16 4.80
N ALA A 257 15.37 -14.76 5.97
CA ALA A 257 16.56 -15.37 6.56
C ALA A 257 16.35 -16.85 6.93
N VAL A 258 15.15 -17.21 7.41
CA VAL A 258 14.79 -18.62 7.70
C VAL A 258 14.67 -19.42 6.41
N GLU A 259 13.94 -18.91 5.41
CA GLU A 259 13.76 -19.60 4.13
C GLU A 259 15.11 -19.85 3.42
N ALA A 260 16.05 -18.91 3.53
CA ALA A 260 17.40 -19.03 2.98
C ALA A 260 18.36 -19.91 3.83
N GLY A 261 17.89 -20.50 4.94
CA GLY A 261 18.71 -21.33 5.83
C GLY A 261 19.77 -20.57 6.64
N MET A 262 19.69 -19.23 6.69
CA MET A 262 20.62 -18.36 7.43
C MET A 262 20.24 -18.20 8.90
N LEU A 263 19.00 -18.56 9.27
CA LEU A 263 18.49 -18.53 10.63
C LEU A 263 17.73 -19.85 10.91
N PRO A 264 18.01 -20.58 12.00
CA PRO A 264 17.28 -21.80 12.34
C PRO A 264 15.78 -21.54 12.48
N ALA A 265 14.97 -22.43 11.91
CA ALA A 265 13.51 -22.27 11.88
C ALA A 265 12.90 -22.21 13.29
N GLU A 266 13.45 -22.98 14.24
CA GLU A 266 13.00 -23.06 15.63
C GLU A 266 13.08 -21.71 16.35
N VAL A 267 14.04 -20.86 15.96
CA VAL A 267 14.23 -19.53 16.53
C VAL A 267 13.54 -18.47 15.69
N GLY A 268 13.73 -18.53 14.36
CA GLY A 268 13.31 -17.48 13.45
C GLY A 268 11.80 -17.39 13.25
N LEU A 269 11.09 -18.52 13.19
CA LEU A 269 9.64 -18.53 12.95
C LEU A 269 8.87 -17.82 14.06
N GLY A 270 9.20 -18.10 15.31
CA GLY A 270 8.57 -17.44 16.46
C GLY A 270 8.88 -15.95 16.52
N ALA A 271 10.09 -15.53 16.12
CA ALA A 271 10.46 -14.12 16.04
C ALA A 271 9.71 -13.39 14.92
N ALA A 272 9.64 -13.99 13.72
CA ALA A 272 8.91 -13.44 12.59
C ALA A 272 7.42 -13.30 12.90
N GLN A 273 6.79 -14.32 13.52
CA GLN A 273 5.39 -14.28 13.90
C GLN A 273 5.10 -13.17 14.93
N ARG A 274 5.92 -13.04 15.98
CA ARG A 274 5.76 -11.94 16.96
C ARG A 274 5.92 -10.56 16.32
N ALA A 275 6.85 -10.43 15.39
CA ALA A 275 7.05 -9.17 14.65
C ALA A 275 5.82 -8.85 13.80
N LEU A 276 5.27 -9.85 13.09
CA LEU A 276 4.05 -9.73 12.30
C LEU A 276 2.84 -9.33 13.15
N ASP A 277 2.60 -10.03 14.27
CA ASP A 277 1.48 -9.74 15.17
C ASP A 277 1.61 -8.32 15.75
N GLY A 278 2.82 -7.94 16.14
CA GLY A 278 3.13 -6.59 16.60
C GLY A 278 2.85 -5.52 15.54
N ALA A 279 3.22 -5.76 14.27
CA ALA A 279 2.92 -4.86 13.17
C ALA A 279 1.41 -4.63 13.01
N ILE A 280 0.62 -5.71 13.02
CA ILE A 280 -0.83 -5.66 12.90
C ILE A 280 -1.45 -4.92 14.10
N GLN A 281 -1.01 -5.24 15.32
CA GLN A 281 -1.49 -4.58 16.55
C GLN A 281 -1.22 -3.07 16.54
N LEU A 282 -0.08 -2.65 15.97
CA LEU A 282 0.28 -1.24 15.83
C LEU A 282 -0.46 -0.53 14.67
N GLY A 283 -1.25 -1.26 13.89
CA GLY A 283 -2.12 -0.73 12.84
C GLY A 283 -1.58 -0.91 11.42
N PHE A 284 -0.59 -1.77 11.21
CA PHE A 284 -0.21 -2.20 9.86
C PHE A 284 -1.34 -3.02 9.23
N PRO A 285 -1.73 -2.77 7.97
CA PRO A 285 -2.87 -3.47 7.38
C PRO A 285 -2.58 -4.97 7.20
N SER A 286 -3.39 -5.83 7.79
CA SER A 286 -3.21 -7.29 7.76
C SER A 286 -3.15 -7.86 6.34
N TYR A 287 -3.91 -7.31 5.40
CA TYR A 287 -3.87 -7.74 3.99
C TYR A 287 -2.52 -7.49 3.31
N ARG A 288 -1.71 -6.54 3.81
CA ARG A 288 -0.34 -6.31 3.30
C ARG A 288 0.66 -7.32 3.87
N CYS A 289 0.26 -8.08 4.91
CA CYS A 289 1.09 -9.12 5.51
C CYS A 289 0.92 -10.48 4.85
N SER A 290 -0.04 -10.65 3.93
CA SER A 290 -0.35 -11.96 3.33
C SER A 290 0.88 -12.64 2.71
N GLY A 291 1.84 -11.90 2.15
CA GLY A 291 3.08 -12.48 1.62
C GLY A 291 3.95 -13.12 2.70
N VAL A 292 4.12 -12.44 3.84
CA VAL A 292 4.88 -12.96 4.98
C VAL A 292 4.16 -14.14 5.62
N VAL A 293 2.83 -14.06 5.78
CA VAL A 293 2.03 -15.19 6.29
C VAL A 293 2.21 -16.40 5.39
N ALA A 294 2.12 -16.21 4.07
CA ALA A 294 2.30 -17.30 3.12
C ALA A 294 3.68 -17.96 3.24
N GLN A 295 4.74 -17.16 3.36
CA GLN A 295 6.10 -17.64 3.52
C GLN A 295 6.29 -18.41 4.82
N LEU A 296 5.77 -17.90 5.94
CA LEU A 296 5.82 -18.60 7.23
C LEU A 296 5.05 -19.92 7.17
N SER A 297 3.85 -19.93 6.59
CA SER A 297 3.05 -21.15 6.40
C SER A 297 3.75 -22.19 5.51
N LEU A 298 4.45 -21.75 4.45
CA LEU A 298 5.28 -22.64 3.63
C LEU A 298 6.38 -23.31 4.44
N ILE A 299 7.10 -22.53 5.25
CA ILE A 299 8.20 -23.06 6.08
C ILE A 299 7.66 -24.04 7.14
N THR A 300 6.47 -23.80 7.69
CA THR A 300 5.84 -24.70 8.67
C THR A 300 5.12 -25.90 8.05
N GLY A 301 5.02 -25.97 6.72
CA GLY A 301 4.33 -27.05 6.01
C GLY A 301 2.79 -26.93 5.96
N ASP A 302 2.23 -25.77 6.30
CA ASP A 302 0.80 -25.47 6.13
C ASP A 302 0.54 -24.99 4.69
N VAL A 303 0.42 -25.94 3.77
CA VAL A 303 0.33 -25.68 2.33
C VAL A 303 -0.97 -24.96 1.95
N GLU A 304 -2.08 -25.24 2.64
CA GLU A 304 -3.38 -24.62 2.34
C GLU A 304 -3.35 -23.12 2.65
N THR A 305 -2.92 -22.76 3.86
CA THR A 305 -2.79 -21.35 4.27
C THR A 305 -1.75 -20.64 3.42
N ALA A 306 -0.62 -21.30 3.12
CA ALA A 306 0.41 -20.77 2.23
C ALA A 306 -0.16 -20.38 0.87
N LEU A 307 -0.91 -21.28 0.22
CA LEU A 307 -1.49 -21.02 -1.09
C LEU A 307 -2.53 -19.90 -1.06
N GLN A 308 -3.42 -19.92 -0.07
CA GLN A 308 -4.46 -18.88 0.09
C GLN A 308 -3.83 -17.49 0.27
N MET A 309 -2.85 -17.38 1.17
CA MET A 309 -2.21 -16.12 1.49
C MET A 309 -1.27 -15.64 0.38
N ALA A 310 -0.60 -16.54 -0.34
CA ALA A 310 0.25 -16.18 -1.47
C ALA A 310 -0.58 -15.62 -2.64
N ARG A 311 -1.74 -16.22 -2.93
CA ARG A 311 -2.68 -15.69 -3.93
C ARG A 311 -3.20 -14.32 -3.53
N GLN A 312 -3.62 -14.16 -2.28
CA GLN A 312 -4.03 -12.86 -1.77
C GLN A 312 -2.91 -11.82 -1.88
N ALA A 313 -1.66 -12.19 -1.57
CA ALA A 313 -0.50 -11.32 -1.70
C ALA A 313 -0.29 -10.88 -3.16
N ALA A 314 -0.40 -11.80 -4.12
CA ALA A 314 -0.29 -11.49 -5.55
C ALA A 314 -1.39 -10.52 -6.01
N GLU A 315 -2.63 -10.68 -5.54
CA GLU A 315 -3.77 -9.81 -5.87
C GLU A 315 -3.62 -8.38 -5.30
N VAL A 316 -3.03 -8.24 -4.11
CA VAL A 316 -2.90 -6.94 -3.42
C VAL A 316 -1.54 -6.26 -3.63
N SER A 317 -0.58 -6.92 -4.26
CA SER A 317 0.79 -6.41 -4.49
C SER A 317 0.81 -5.11 -5.29
N GLU A 318 1.58 -4.12 -4.84
CA GLU A 318 1.59 -2.77 -5.44
C GLU A 318 2.66 -2.59 -6.53
N SER A 319 3.62 -3.52 -6.64
CA SER A 319 4.69 -3.53 -7.64
C SER A 319 4.81 -4.88 -8.36
N SER A 320 5.41 -4.87 -9.55
CA SER A 320 5.70 -6.09 -10.33
C SER A 320 6.62 -7.04 -9.56
N LEU A 321 7.62 -6.49 -8.87
CA LEU A 321 8.58 -7.28 -8.11
C LEU A 321 7.92 -8.00 -6.93
N SER A 322 7.09 -7.30 -6.14
CA SER A 322 6.35 -7.93 -5.04
C SER A 322 5.31 -8.94 -5.53
N ARG A 323 4.68 -8.69 -6.69
CA ARG A 323 3.76 -9.68 -7.30
C ARG A 323 4.52 -10.92 -7.77
N ALA A 324 5.69 -10.76 -8.39
CA ALA A 324 6.54 -11.87 -8.80
C ALA A 324 6.99 -12.73 -7.60
N ASP A 325 7.36 -12.08 -6.50
CA ASP A 325 7.68 -12.76 -5.23
C ASP A 325 6.48 -13.55 -4.68
N ALA A 326 5.29 -12.95 -4.66
CA ALA A 326 4.07 -13.63 -4.24
C ALA A 326 3.70 -14.81 -5.15
N LEU A 327 3.88 -14.68 -6.47
CA LEU A 327 3.67 -15.76 -7.43
C LEU A 327 4.71 -16.88 -7.29
N ALA A 328 5.95 -16.54 -6.92
CA ALA A 328 6.95 -17.55 -6.54
C ALA A 328 6.50 -18.31 -5.27
N SER A 329 5.92 -17.64 -4.28
CA SER A 329 5.28 -18.32 -3.14
C SER A 329 4.12 -19.22 -3.55
N VAL A 330 3.27 -18.78 -4.51
CA VAL A 330 2.18 -19.62 -5.06
C VAL A 330 2.75 -20.87 -5.73
N ALA A 331 3.79 -20.73 -6.55
CA ALA A 331 4.45 -21.84 -7.20
C ALA A 331 5.06 -22.83 -6.18
N ARG A 332 5.78 -22.32 -5.17
CA ARG A 332 6.34 -23.14 -4.08
C ARG A 332 5.25 -23.87 -3.28
N ALA A 333 4.10 -23.24 -3.04
CA ALA A 333 2.96 -23.90 -2.38
C ALA A 333 2.38 -25.04 -3.23
N HIS A 334 2.22 -24.83 -4.54
CA HIS A 334 1.77 -25.88 -5.45
C HIS A 334 2.78 -27.04 -5.54
N MET A 335 4.08 -26.76 -5.56
CA MET A 335 5.13 -27.79 -5.48
C MET A 335 5.03 -28.61 -4.19
N ALA A 336 4.81 -27.95 -3.04
CA ALA A 336 4.61 -28.64 -1.76
C ALA A 336 3.33 -29.49 -1.72
N ALA A 337 2.30 -29.10 -2.47
CA ALA A 337 1.08 -29.89 -2.68
C ALA A 337 1.24 -31.03 -3.69
N GLY A 338 2.38 -31.13 -4.39
CA GLY A 338 2.61 -32.10 -5.47
C GLY A 338 1.99 -31.71 -6.83
N ASP A 339 1.44 -30.50 -6.97
CA ASP A 339 0.84 -30.00 -8.20
C ASP A 339 1.86 -29.16 -9.01
N ASN A 340 2.81 -29.85 -9.61
CA ASN A 340 3.86 -29.20 -10.42
C ASN A 340 3.32 -28.57 -11.71
N ALA A 341 2.10 -28.90 -12.14
CA ALA A 341 1.48 -28.25 -13.31
C ALA A 341 1.05 -26.83 -12.96
N ALA A 342 0.25 -26.67 -11.90
CA ALA A 342 -0.16 -25.36 -11.41
C ALA A 342 1.04 -24.51 -10.94
N ALA A 343 2.09 -25.15 -10.39
CA ALA A 343 3.32 -24.45 -10.04
C ALA A 343 3.99 -23.78 -11.26
N ARG A 344 4.01 -24.47 -12.42
CA ARG A 344 4.59 -23.92 -13.66
C ARG A 344 3.78 -22.76 -14.21
N GLU A 345 2.46 -22.81 -14.11
CA GLU A 345 1.59 -21.71 -14.54
C GLU A 345 1.86 -20.43 -13.73
N ALA A 346 1.90 -20.54 -12.39
CA ALA A 346 2.21 -19.41 -11.52
C ALA A 346 3.63 -18.86 -11.74
N LEU A 347 4.60 -19.75 -11.93
CA LEU A 347 5.99 -19.37 -12.17
C LEU A 347 6.17 -18.66 -13.51
N ALA A 348 5.49 -19.09 -14.58
CA ALA A 348 5.59 -18.45 -15.88
C ALA A 348 5.15 -16.97 -15.83
N GLU A 349 4.13 -16.65 -15.03
CA GLU A 349 3.72 -15.26 -14.79
C GLU A 349 4.78 -14.51 -13.95
N ALA A 350 5.35 -15.15 -12.92
CA ALA A 350 6.41 -14.56 -12.12
C ALA A 350 7.66 -14.20 -12.95
N GLU A 351 8.05 -15.07 -13.88
CA GLU A 351 9.20 -14.88 -14.78
C GLU A 351 8.99 -13.70 -15.74
N GLN A 352 7.77 -13.51 -16.24
CA GLN A 352 7.44 -12.34 -17.07
C GLN A 352 7.57 -11.01 -16.32
N LEU A 353 7.29 -11.02 -15.01
CA LEU A 353 7.35 -9.82 -14.18
C LEU A 353 8.75 -9.52 -13.66
N ALA A 354 9.46 -10.54 -13.16
CA ALA A 354 10.80 -10.39 -12.58
C ALA A 354 11.57 -11.72 -12.57
N GLY A 355 11.77 -12.36 -13.73
CA GLY A 355 12.56 -13.61 -13.82
C GLY A 355 14.01 -13.51 -13.32
N TRP A 356 14.57 -12.29 -13.27
CA TRP A 356 15.89 -12.03 -12.70
C TRP A 356 15.92 -12.13 -11.17
N SER A 357 14.76 -12.02 -10.49
CA SER A 357 14.68 -12.02 -9.03
C SER A 357 15.17 -13.36 -8.47
N PRO A 358 16.04 -13.36 -7.44
CA PRO A 358 16.66 -14.59 -6.92
C PRO A 358 15.64 -15.67 -6.56
N ARG A 359 14.53 -15.28 -5.91
CA ARG A 359 13.52 -16.23 -5.44
C ARG A 359 12.72 -16.84 -6.59
N VAL A 360 12.46 -16.08 -7.66
CA VAL A 360 11.83 -16.57 -8.90
C VAL A 360 12.78 -17.55 -9.60
N ALA A 361 14.03 -17.15 -9.80
CA ALA A 361 15.06 -17.97 -10.44
C ALA A 361 15.33 -19.29 -9.68
N GLU A 362 15.43 -19.25 -8.35
CA GLU A 362 15.59 -20.44 -7.52
C GLU A 362 14.39 -21.38 -7.61
N THR A 363 13.17 -20.82 -7.61
CA THR A 363 11.94 -21.62 -7.76
C THR A 363 11.89 -22.29 -9.14
N SER A 364 12.27 -21.56 -10.19
CA SER A 364 12.39 -22.09 -11.55
C SER A 364 13.41 -23.22 -11.65
N ALA A 365 14.61 -23.03 -11.08
CA ALA A 365 15.65 -24.04 -11.05
C ALA A 365 15.17 -25.34 -10.37
N ARG A 366 14.42 -25.25 -9.26
CA ARG A 366 13.89 -26.42 -8.54
C ARG A 366 12.80 -27.16 -9.32
N LEU A 367 11.96 -26.46 -10.07
CA LEU A 367 10.82 -27.03 -10.79
C LEU A 367 11.22 -27.68 -12.14
N ASN A 368 12.38 -27.30 -12.65
CA ASN A 368 12.95 -27.81 -13.92
C ASN A 368 13.85 -29.04 -13.74
N ILE A 369 14.01 -29.55 -12.52
CA ILE A 369 14.69 -30.84 -12.30
C ILE A 369 13.73 -31.95 -12.74
N ALA A 370 14.16 -32.69 -13.77
CA ALA A 370 13.39 -33.74 -14.46
C ALA A 370 13.19 -35.01 -13.62
#